data_AF-A0A9W5Y3R9-F1
#
_entry.id   AF-A0A9W5Y3R9-F1
#
_cell.length_a   1.000
_cell.length_b   1.000
_cell.length_c   1.000
_cell.angle_alpha   90.00
_cell.angle_beta   90.00
_cell.angle_gamma   90.00
#
_symmetry.space_group_name_H-M   'P 1'
#
loop_
_entity.id
_entity.type
_entity.pdbx_description
1 polymer ?
#
loop_
_entity_poly.entity_id
_entity_poly.type
_entity_poly.pdbx_seq_one_letter_code
_entity_poly.pdbx_strand_id
1 'polypeptide(L)' 'MKGKVLDMNKTDAFISLEDGSTIDLDVSRLSQNVKVGDTVDIPITMRNSVDTNSFSHDKANSNKQIDFF' A
#
# COMPACT_ATOMS: atom_id res chain seq x y z
N MET A 1 3.13 -6.87 14.03
CA MET A 1 3.63 -5.52 13.74
C MET A 1 2.48 -4.57 13.97
N LYS A 2 2.62 -3.51 14.77
CA LYS A 2 1.48 -2.66 15.08
C LYS A 2 1.22 -1.63 13.99
N GLY A 3 -0.05 -1.32 13.77
CA GLY A 3 -0.48 -0.26 12.88
C GLY A 3 -1.73 0.43 13.38
N LYS A 4 -1.95 1.66 12.94
CA LYS A 4 -3.16 2.45 13.22
C LYS A 4 -4.04 2.51 11.99
N VAL A 5 -5.31 2.19 12.15
CA VAL A 5 -6.29 2.28 11.05
C VAL A 5 -6.53 3.76 10.73
N LEU A 6 -6.21 4.16 9.51
CA LEU A 6 -6.41 5.51 8.99
C LEU A 6 -7.78 5.66 8.33
N ASP A 7 -8.20 4.64 7.59
CA ASP A 7 -9.50 4.57 6.92
C ASP A 7 -9.93 3.11 6.75
N MET A 8 -11.23 2.88 6.60
CA MET A 8 -11.79 1.54 6.44
C MET A 8 -13.11 1.60 5.68
N ASN A 9 -13.27 0.72 4.70
CA ASN A 9 -14.52 0.47 4.01
C ASN A 9 -15.04 -0.96 4.34
N LYS A 10 -15.96 -1.51 3.53
CA LYS A 10 -16.54 -2.84 3.80
C LYS A 10 -15.58 -4.01 3.52
N THR A 11 -14.60 -3.82 2.65
CA THR A 11 -13.69 -4.84 2.16
C THR A 11 -12.28 -4.61 2.63
N ASP A 12 -11.84 -3.35 2.71
CA ASP A 12 -10.44 -2.97 2.84
C ASP A 12 -10.23 -1.93 3.95
N ALA A 13 -9.02 -1.95 4.53
CA ALA A 13 -8.57 -1.06 5.58
C ALA A 13 -7.18 -0.51 5.26
N PHE A 14 -7.06 0.82 5.34
CA PHE A 14 -5.79 1.52 5.21
C PHE A 14 -5.15 1.70 6.58
N ILE A 15 -3.93 1.19 6.75
CA ILE A 15 -3.28 1.09 8.06
C ILE A 15 -1.89 1.71 7.97
N SER A 16 -1.62 2.72 8.80
CA SER A 16 -0.27 3.28 8.98
C SER A 16 0.53 2.43 9.95
N LEU A 17 1.74 2.03 9.54
CA LEU A 17 2.69 1.28 10.34
C LEU A 17 3.63 2.23 11.10
N GLU A 18 4.32 1.69 12.11
CA GLU A 18 5.26 2.46 12.94
C GLU A 18 6.46 3.04 12.16
N ASP A 19 6.83 2.44 11.03
CA ASP A 19 7.88 2.94 10.14
C ASP A 19 7.43 4.07 9.20
N GLY A 20 6.17 4.50 9.31
CA GLY A 20 5.57 5.53 8.46
C GLY A 20 5.06 5.04 7.12
N SER A 21 5.22 3.75 6.79
CA SER A 21 4.58 3.16 5.62
C SER A 21 3.08 2.92 5.86
N THR A 22 2.34 2.78 4.77
CA THR A 22 0.91 2.44 4.81
C THR A 22 0.69 1.15 4.06
N ILE A 23 -0.14 0.28 4.60
CA ILE A 23 -0.58 -0.95 3.95
C ILE A 23 -2.09 -0.91 3.71
N ASP A 24 -2.50 -1.60 2.65
CA ASP A 24 -3.88 -1.98 2.40
C ASP A 24 -4.08 -3.42 2.89
N LEU A 25 -5.18 -3.66 3.59
CA LEU A 25 -5.49 -4.95 4.17
C LEU A 25 -6.99 -5.23 4.14
N ASP A 26 -7.35 -6.41 3.65
CA ASP A 26 -8.72 -6.92 3.69
C ASP A 26 -9.23 -6.97 5.15
N VAL A 27 -10.41 -6.40 5.40
CA VAL A 27 -11.07 -6.32 6.71
C VAL A 27 -11.29 -7.71 7.31
N SER A 28 -11.42 -8.77 6.50
CA SER A 28 -11.52 -10.17 6.96
C SER A 28 -10.28 -10.66 7.72
N ARG A 29 -9.15 -10.00 7.52
CA ARG A 29 -7.87 -10.30 8.20
C ARG A 29 -7.71 -9.54 9.51
N LEU A 30 -8.58 -8.58 9.78
CA LEU A 30 -8.62 -7.83 11.04
C LEU A 30 -9.50 -8.53 12.07
N SER A 31 -9.26 -8.22 13.33
CA SER A 31 -10.16 -8.60 14.42
C SER A 31 -11.56 -8.01 14.20
N GLN A 32 -12.58 -8.69 14.73
CA GLN A 32 -13.94 -8.16 14.65
C GLN A 32 -14.05 -6.81 15.38
N ASN A 33 -14.89 -5.92 14.84
CA ASN A 33 -15.21 -4.60 15.40
C ASN A 33 -14.07 -3.57 15.38
N VAL A 34 -13.02 -3.77 14.59
CA VAL A 34 -12.00 -2.74 14.35
C VAL A 34 -12.64 -1.51 13.70
N LYS A 35 -12.18 -0.32 14.11
CA LYS A 35 -12.63 0.98 13.62
C LYS A 35 -11.46 1.86 13.22
N VAL A 36 -11.77 2.91 12.46
CA VAL A 36 -10.82 3.98 12.17
C VAL A 36 -10.32 4.60 13.47
N GLY A 37 -8.99 4.74 13.58
CA GLY A 37 -8.30 5.22 14.77
C GLY A 37 -7.77 4.12 15.69
N ASP A 38 -8.26 2.88 15.56
CA ASP A 38 -7.80 1.76 16.38
C ASP A 38 -6.36 1.38 16.05
N THR A 39 -5.66 0.85 17.06
CA THR A 39 -4.38 0.20 16.89
C THR A 39 -4.59 -1.30 16.77
N VAL A 40 -4.10 -1.89 15.69
CA VAL A 40 -4.22 -3.31 15.37
C VAL A 40 -2.85 -3.95 15.25
N ASP A 41 -2.77 -5.25 15.54
CA ASP A 41 -1.56 -6.03 15.31
C ASP A 41 -1.68 -6.76 13.96
N ILE A 42 -0.75 -6.44 13.06
CA ILE A 42 -0.65 -6.97 11.71
C ILE A 42 0.30 -8.18 11.73
N PRO A 43 -0.16 -9.39 11.42
CA PRO A 43 0.70 -10.55 11.35
C PRO A 43 1.67 -10.45 10.17
N ILE A 44 2.96 -10.65 10.46
CA ILE A 44 4.10 -10.43 9.53
C ILE A 44 4.04 -11.36 8.30
N THR A 45 3.36 -12.50 8.41
CA THR A 45 3.10 -13.43 7.30
C THR A 45 2.31 -12.82 6.14
N MET A 46 1.72 -11.63 6.30
CA MET A 46 0.96 -10.93 5.27
C MET A 46 1.81 -10.07 4.32
N ARG A 47 3.13 -9.95 4.54
CA ARG A 47 4.02 -9.17 3.66
C ARG A 47 4.22 -9.74 2.25
N ASN A 48 3.60 -10.87 1.91
CA ASN A 48 3.76 -11.50 0.59
C ASN A 48 2.82 -10.96 -0.49
N SER A 49 1.88 -10.09 -0.15
CA SER A 49 1.07 -9.34 -1.12
C SER A 49 1.45 -7.86 -1.07
N VAL A 50 2.73 -7.56 -1.32
CA VAL A 50 3.07 -6.23 -1.81
C VAL A 50 2.64 -6.24 -3.27
N ASP A 51 1.42 -5.76 -3.54
CA ASP A 51 1.10 -5.25 -4.87
C ASP A 51 2.01 -4.06 -5.09
N THR A 52 3.24 -4.32 -5.54
CA THR A 52 4.05 -3.33 -6.20
C THR A 52 3.26 -2.96 -7.45
N ASN A 53 2.38 -1.98 -7.33
CA ASN A 53 2.06 -1.11 -8.45
C ASN A 53 3.36 -0.39 -8.80
N SER A 54 4.23 -1.15 -9.48
CA SER A 54 5.36 -0.68 -10.23
C SER A 54 4.75 0.23 -11.27
N PHE A 55 4.63 1.52 -10.98
CA PHE A 55 4.41 2.52 -12.00
C PHE A 55 5.64 2.41 -12.91
N SER A 56 5.52 1.59 -13.94
CA SER A 56 6.41 1.56 -15.08
C SER A 56 6.33 2.96 -15.66
N HIS A 57 7.22 3.84 -15.22
CA HIS A 57 7.49 5.08 -15.91
C HIS A 57 8.09 4.62 -17.25
N ASP A 58 7.24 4.50 -18.26
CA ASP A 58 7.63 4.31 -19.64
C ASP A 58 8.52 5.51 -19.99
N LYS A 59 9.82 5.32 -19.78
CA LYS A 59 10.84 6.29 -20.12
C LYS A 59 10.89 6.28 -21.64
N ALA A 60 10.05 7.10 -22.26
CA ALA A 60 10.05 7.33 -23.70
C ALA A 60 11.46 7.79 -24.08
N ASN A 61 12.25 6.86 -24.58
CA ASN A 61 13.58 7.11 -25.09
C ASN A 61 13.42 7.87 -26.43
N SER A 62 13.39 9.20 -26.35
CA SER A 62 13.46 10.07 -27.52
C SER A 62 14.92 10.20 -27.99
N ASN A 63 15.52 9.11 -28.47
CA ASN A 63 16.76 9.14 -29.25
C ASN A 63 16.52 9.66 -30.69
N LYS A 64 15.69 10.69 -30.87
CA LYS A 64 15.56 11.34 -32.17
C LYS A 64 16.72 12.32 -32.30
N GLN A 65 17.84 11.87 -32.85
CA GLN A 65 18.88 12.77 -33.34
C GLN A 65 18.22 13.68 -34.38
N ILE A 66 18.10 14.97 -34.03
CA ILE A 66 17.63 15.99 -34.95
C ILE A 66 18.86 16.39 -35.77
N ASP A 67 18.90 15.93 -37.01
CA ASP A 67 19.96 16.25 -37.96
C ASP A 67 19.61 17.58 -38.64
N PHE A 68 20.42 18.62 -38.40
CA PHE A 68 20.33 19.88 -39.12
C PHE A 68 21.39 19.85 -40.20
N PHE A 69 21.00 19.39 -41.40
CA PHE A 69 21.77 19.64 -42.62
C PHE A 69 22.02 21.15 -42.80
#